data_AF-A0AAN0MGS8-F1
#
_entry.id   AF-A0AAN0MGS8-F1
#
_cell.length_a   1.000
_cell.length_b   1.000
_cell.length_c   1.000
_cell.angle_alpha   90.00
_cell.angle_beta   90.00
_cell.angle_gamma   90.00
#
_symmetry.space_group_name_H-M   'P 1'
#
loop_
_entity.id
_entity.type
_entity.pdbx_description
1 polymer ?
#
loop_
_entity_poly.entity_id
_entity_poly.type
_entity_poly.pdbx_seq_one_letter_code
_entity_poly.pdbx_strand_id
1 'polypeptide(L)'
;MRPHKLKQDLSGALASYTSTTLRNSLLAAIQANNYTWVRTQDYVTYYGGDQDHYDHHSVAFLARDATGYYENDCILSSYLGYGDFVLNGAWPANVASSDLSRKTSIFTTYAKYDDEVDISEYQQRGWLARQYVIAINGDAAAANAGLDQTAAAGTQVTLNGTGSTGVSGLTYSWSQTSGPPVTLSSTTASTATFTPTAAGSYVFKLTATSGSTSSTDSVTITVTGTSASSSPSTSPSSTASSSASSSTLSNLAMVGATVTQSSQVSGQEGKKAVDGVAKGYPGYDTNEWSTDGGGAGSWITLTWDTPVTLSKIVLYDRPNSNDRITAGTLVFSDGSSVAVGQLNNDGSATTINFTARTVTSVQLQVTKVSSKTENVGLAEFEAWGTTATTAPSTTTSAPSTTASTTAPTTTAPSTTAPTTTAPTTTAPSTTATSTATNVARQSTVKVTASSQQSGSKATKAVDGVIAGYPADSSKEWATDRGKAGSWITLTWPSAVTVNKIVLYDRPNLDDQVLSGTLVFSDGSTIAVGQLNNDGSATTISFDPKTISSVQFKVDSVSSSTYEVGLAELEVYASQ
;
A
#
# COMPACT_ATOMS: atom_id res chain seq x y z
N MET A 1 -18.53 8.93 -24.02
CA MET A 1 -19.38 7.92 -24.70
C MET A 1 -20.80 8.11 -24.20
N ARG A 2 -21.66 8.77 -24.98
CA ARG A 2 -23.04 8.99 -24.53
C ARG A 2 -23.75 7.63 -24.43
N PRO A 3 -24.45 7.31 -23.33
CA PRO A 3 -25.15 6.03 -23.15
C PRO A 3 -26.35 5.82 -24.09
N HIS A 4 -26.57 6.73 -25.05
CA HIS A 4 -27.85 6.86 -25.75
C HIS A 4 -28.15 5.75 -26.77
N LYS A 5 -27.17 4.90 -27.13
CA LYS A 5 -27.38 3.78 -28.06
C LYS A 5 -26.89 2.41 -27.58
N LEU A 6 -26.79 2.18 -26.26
CA LEU A 6 -26.86 0.81 -25.71
C LEU A 6 -28.29 0.23 -25.77
N LYS A 7 -29.05 0.63 -26.79
CA LYS A 7 -30.51 0.53 -26.88
C LYS A 7 -31.00 -0.26 -28.10
N GLN A 8 -30.11 -0.69 -28.98
CA GLN A 8 -30.47 -1.52 -30.13
C GLN A 8 -29.37 -2.54 -30.40
N ASP A 9 -29.31 -3.61 -29.61
CA ASP A 9 -29.13 -4.95 -30.22
C ASP A 9 -29.51 -6.15 -29.34
N LEU A 10 -30.22 -5.98 -28.23
CA LEU A 10 -30.72 -7.11 -27.44
C LEU A 10 -32.19 -6.88 -27.05
N SER A 11 -33.06 -7.58 -27.77
CA SER A 11 -34.46 -7.94 -27.43
C SER A 11 -35.51 -6.87 -27.09
N GLY A 12 -35.24 -5.57 -27.25
CA GLY A 12 -36.29 -4.55 -27.16
C GLY A 12 -36.81 -4.25 -25.75
N ALA A 13 -36.12 -4.69 -24.71
CA ALA A 13 -36.34 -4.22 -23.34
C ALA A 13 -35.32 -3.10 -23.01
N LEU A 14 -35.79 -2.02 -22.39
CA LEU A 14 -34.91 -1.00 -21.81
C LEU A 14 -34.11 -1.65 -20.68
N ALA A 15 -32.83 -1.95 -20.93
CA ALA A 15 -31.93 -2.29 -19.86
C ALA A 15 -31.76 -1.06 -18.96
N SER A 16 -32.22 -1.17 -17.72
CA SER A 16 -32.02 -0.15 -16.70
C SER A 16 -30.96 -0.65 -15.73
N TYR A 17 -30.03 0.23 -15.37
CA TYR A 17 -28.95 -0.06 -14.45
C TYR A 17 -28.96 0.99 -13.34
N THR A 18 -28.79 0.55 -12.10
CA THR A 18 -28.57 1.47 -11.00
C THR A 18 -27.10 1.94 -11.00
N SER A 19 -26.82 3.10 -10.39
CA SER A 19 -25.44 3.55 -10.18
C SER A 19 -24.60 2.49 -9.45
N THR A 20 -25.19 1.79 -8.47
CA THR A 20 -24.54 0.68 -7.77
C THR A 20 -24.22 -0.49 -8.69
N THR A 21 -25.13 -0.88 -9.56
CA THR A 21 -24.90 -1.99 -10.51
C THR A 21 -23.78 -1.64 -11.48
N LEU A 22 -23.74 -0.41 -12.00
CA LEU A 22 -22.67 0.04 -12.90
C LEU A 22 -21.31 0.09 -12.20
N ARG A 23 -21.26 0.61 -10.97
CA ARG A 23 -20.05 0.64 -10.13
C ARG A 23 -19.51 -0.77 -9.86
N ASN A 24 -20.38 -1.70 -9.48
CA ASN A 24 -20.00 -3.08 -9.16
C ASN A 24 -19.51 -3.83 -10.40
N SER A 25 -20.14 -3.63 -11.55
CA SER A 25 -19.66 -4.20 -12.82
C SER A 25 -18.28 -3.68 -13.19
N LEU A 26 -18.02 -2.39 -12.96
CA LEU A 26 -16.71 -1.80 -13.21
C LEU A 26 -15.64 -2.32 -12.25
N LEU A 27 -15.96 -2.43 -10.96
CA LEU A 27 -15.10 -3.05 -9.95
C LEU A 27 -14.78 -4.51 -10.32
N ALA A 28 -15.80 -5.29 -10.71
CA ALA A 28 -15.62 -6.68 -11.14
C ALA A 28 -14.72 -6.79 -12.38
N ALA A 29 -14.81 -5.86 -13.33
CA ALA A 29 -13.92 -5.83 -14.49
C ALA A 29 -12.48 -5.48 -14.10
N ILE A 30 -12.28 -4.53 -13.19
CA ILE A 30 -10.96 -4.17 -12.64
C ILE A 30 -10.34 -5.38 -11.92
N GLN A 31 -11.12 -6.08 -11.11
CA GLN A 31 -10.72 -7.29 -10.39
C GLN A 31 -10.38 -8.44 -11.33
N ALA A 32 -11.27 -8.77 -12.26
CA ALA A 32 -11.09 -9.91 -13.17
C ALA A 32 -9.82 -9.80 -14.03
N ASN A 33 -9.36 -8.57 -14.29
CA ASN A 33 -8.18 -8.32 -15.11
C ASN A 33 -6.96 -7.84 -14.31
N ASN A 34 -7.07 -7.76 -12.98
CA ASN A 34 -6.04 -7.23 -12.10
C ASN A 34 -5.47 -5.89 -12.55
N TYR A 35 -6.34 -4.96 -12.94
CA TYR A 35 -5.90 -3.65 -13.39
C TYR A 35 -5.37 -2.81 -12.23
N THR A 36 -4.07 -2.55 -12.22
CA THR A 36 -3.41 -1.62 -11.29
C THR A 36 -3.48 -0.17 -11.75
N TRP A 37 -3.98 0.07 -12.98
CA TRP A 37 -4.15 1.39 -13.58
C TRP A 37 -5.50 1.50 -14.29
N VAL A 38 -6.32 2.47 -13.88
CA VAL A 38 -7.59 2.82 -14.52
C VAL A 38 -7.47 4.23 -15.09
N ARG A 39 -7.89 4.40 -16.34
CA ARG A 39 -7.84 5.69 -17.04
C ARG A 39 -9.26 6.16 -17.36
N THR A 40 -9.60 7.38 -16.97
CA THR A 40 -10.88 8.03 -17.28
C THR A 40 -10.67 9.40 -17.91
N GLN A 41 -11.70 9.98 -18.51
CA GLN A 41 -11.73 11.40 -18.87
C GLN A 41 -12.37 12.23 -17.76
N ASP A 42 -12.06 13.53 -17.71
CA ASP A 42 -12.82 14.60 -17.04
C ASP A 42 -13.23 14.32 -15.58
N TYR A 43 -12.26 13.98 -14.75
CA TYR A 43 -12.49 13.74 -13.32
C TYR A 43 -12.62 15.05 -12.52
N VAL A 44 -12.15 16.18 -13.06
CA VAL A 44 -11.65 17.31 -12.25
C VAL A 44 -12.64 18.46 -12.08
N THR A 45 -13.85 18.37 -12.64
CA THR A 45 -14.90 19.39 -12.43
C THR A 45 -16.23 18.77 -12.03
N TYR A 46 -17.09 19.58 -11.42
CA TYR A 46 -18.50 19.24 -11.23
C TYR A 46 -19.22 19.24 -12.59
N TYR A 47 -20.35 18.53 -12.67
CA TYR A 47 -21.20 18.49 -13.87
C TYR A 47 -21.47 19.91 -14.41
N GLY A 48 -21.08 20.17 -15.65
CA GLY A 48 -21.38 21.42 -16.37
C GLY A 48 -20.38 22.55 -16.16
N GLY A 49 -19.24 22.29 -15.51
CA GLY A 49 -18.19 23.28 -15.24
C GLY A 49 -17.21 23.55 -16.39
N ASP A 50 -17.10 22.66 -17.38
CA ASP A 50 -15.99 22.65 -18.36
C ASP A 50 -16.42 22.52 -19.84
N GLN A 51 -17.69 22.75 -20.16
CA GLN A 51 -18.29 22.54 -21.50
C GLN A 51 -18.19 21.10 -22.04
N ASP A 52 -17.68 20.14 -21.26
CA ASP A 52 -17.64 18.74 -21.65
C ASP A 52 -18.99 18.03 -21.41
N HIS A 53 -19.16 16.85 -22.00
CA HIS A 53 -20.38 16.09 -21.91
C HIS A 53 -20.56 15.42 -20.55
N TYR A 54 -21.79 15.48 -20.03
CA TYR A 54 -22.14 14.89 -18.73
C TYR A 54 -21.87 13.38 -18.61
N ASP A 55 -21.80 12.64 -19.72
CA ASP A 55 -21.45 11.22 -19.70
C ASP A 55 -19.98 10.98 -19.35
N HIS A 56 -19.07 11.90 -19.70
CA HIS A 56 -17.64 11.77 -19.35
C HIS A 56 -17.45 11.90 -17.83
N HIS A 57 -18.05 12.96 -17.25
CA HIS A 57 -18.12 13.18 -15.80
C HIS A 57 -18.73 11.97 -15.07
N SER A 58 -19.83 11.44 -15.60
CA SER A 58 -20.50 10.27 -14.99
C SER A 58 -19.62 9.03 -14.96
N VAL A 59 -18.90 8.75 -16.06
CA VAL A 59 -17.96 7.62 -16.11
C VAL A 59 -16.78 7.85 -15.17
N ALA A 60 -16.28 9.08 -15.07
CA ALA A 60 -15.19 9.44 -14.17
C ALA A 60 -15.51 9.20 -12.70
N PHE A 61 -16.70 9.63 -12.26
CA PHE A 61 -17.15 9.43 -10.88
C PHE A 61 -17.44 7.96 -10.58
N LEU A 62 -18.02 7.22 -11.52
CA LEU A 62 -18.24 5.78 -11.35
C LEU A 62 -16.91 5.01 -11.27
N ALA A 63 -15.93 5.37 -12.10
CA ALA A 63 -14.58 4.80 -12.09
C ALA A 63 -13.86 5.07 -10.77
N ARG A 64 -13.93 6.30 -10.28
CA ARG A 64 -13.40 6.67 -8.96
C ARG A 64 -13.97 5.84 -7.85
N ASP A 65 -15.30 5.80 -7.79
CA ASP A 65 -15.96 5.12 -6.70
C ASP A 65 -15.62 3.62 -6.77
N ALA A 66 -15.59 3.01 -7.97
CA ALA A 66 -15.19 1.61 -8.15
C ALA A 66 -13.73 1.35 -7.73
N THR A 67 -12.76 2.18 -8.17
CA THR A 67 -11.35 2.01 -7.80
C THR A 67 -11.10 2.21 -6.31
N GLY A 68 -11.90 3.05 -5.64
CA GLY A 68 -11.83 3.23 -4.18
C GLY A 68 -12.21 1.98 -3.37
N TYR A 69 -12.87 0.99 -3.98
CA TYR A 69 -13.19 -0.30 -3.38
C TYR A 69 -12.26 -1.44 -3.85
N TYR A 70 -11.20 -1.12 -4.60
CA TYR A 70 -10.27 -2.12 -5.14
C TYR A 70 -9.03 -2.24 -4.26
N GLU A 71 -8.73 -3.46 -3.82
CA GLU A 71 -7.81 -3.72 -2.70
C GLU A 71 -6.31 -3.76 -3.10
N ASN A 72 -5.99 -3.74 -4.41
CA ASN A 72 -4.61 -3.82 -4.93
C ASN A 72 -4.01 -2.46 -5.33
N ASP A 73 -4.26 -1.38 -4.57
CA ASP A 73 -3.72 -0.03 -4.84
C ASP A 73 -3.84 0.39 -6.33
N CYS A 74 -5.08 0.51 -6.83
CA CYS A 74 -5.30 0.92 -8.23
C CYS A 74 -5.11 2.43 -8.39
N ILE A 75 -4.25 2.80 -9.35
CA ILE A 75 -4.01 4.19 -9.73
C ILE A 75 -5.08 4.63 -10.74
N LEU A 76 -5.91 5.59 -10.35
CA LEU A 76 -6.86 6.24 -11.23
C LEU A 76 -6.22 7.47 -11.86
N SER A 77 -6.04 7.50 -13.17
CA SER A 77 -5.60 8.70 -13.90
C SER A 77 -6.72 9.29 -14.72
N SER A 78 -6.91 10.60 -14.60
CA SER A 78 -7.84 11.36 -15.44
C SER A 78 -7.11 12.09 -16.54
N TYR A 79 -7.69 12.08 -17.73
CA TYR A 79 -7.20 12.79 -18.89
C TYR A 79 -8.16 13.89 -19.29
N LEU A 80 -7.61 14.97 -19.85
CA LEU A 80 -8.39 16.04 -20.45
C LEU A 80 -9.30 15.48 -21.54
N GLY A 81 -10.59 15.75 -21.39
CA GLY A 81 -11.64 15.50 -22.36
C GLY A 81 -11.58 16.48 -23.51
N TYR A 82 -12.71 16.64 -24.15
CA TYR A 82 -12.80 16.94 -25.57
C TYR A 82 -13.59 18.20 -25.89
N GLY A 83 -13.57 19.17 -24.98
CA GLY A 83 -14.12 20.51 -25.21
C GLY A 83 -13.34 21.38 -26.20
N ASP A 84 -13.92 22.53 -26.55
CA ASP A 84 -13.39 23.53 -27.50
C ASP A 84 -11.96 24.01 -27.21
N PHE A 85 -11.48 23.84 -25.98
CA PHE A 85 -10.11 24.17 -25.56
C PHE A 85 -9.02 23.38 -26.28
N VAL A 86 -9.26 22.11 -26.65
CA VAL A 86 -8.31 21.30 -27.44
C VAL A 86 -8.37 21.69 -28.93
N LEU A 87 -9.51 22.24 -29.35
CA LEU A 87 -9.86 22.47 -30.76
C LEU A 87 -9.27 23.78 -31.32
N ASN A 88 -8.93 24.73 -30.45
CA ASN A 88 -8.30 26.00 -30.82
C ASN A 88 -6.76 25.98 -30.83
N GLY A 89 -6.13 24.80 -30.81
CA GLY A 89 -4.67 24.68 -30.98
C GLY A 89 -3.82 25.12 -29.78
N ALA A 90 -4.43 25.35 -28.61
CA ALA A 90 -3.74 25.80 -27.40
C ALA A 90 -2.77 24.76 -26.81
N TRP A 91 -2.91 23.48 -27.18
CA TRP A 91 -2.11 22.38 -26.64
C TRP A 91 -1.34 21.64 -27.74
N PRO A 92 0.00 21.48 -27.61
CA PRO A 92 0.82 20.78 -28.61
C PRO A 92 0.47 19.28 -28.69
N ALA A 93 1.04 18.56 -29.66
CA ALA A 93 0.98 17.10 -29.66
C ALA A 93 1.98 16.52 -28.64
N ASN A 94 1.60 15.49 -27.89
CA ASN A 94 2.45 14.82 -26.91
C ASN A 94 2.37 13.28 -26.94
N VAL A 95 1.61 12.72 -27.89
CA VAL A 95 1.56 11.28 -28.18
C VAL A 95 2.10 11.07 -29.59
N ALA A 96 3.11 10.21 -29.73
CA ALA A 96 3.80 9.98 -30.99
C ALA A 96 4.07 8.49 -31.25
N SER A 97 4.58 8.19 -32.44
CA SER A 97 5.12 6.87 -32.81
C SER A 97 4.16 5.70 -32.50
N SER A 98 4.67 4.63 -31.89
CA SER A 98 3.90 3.41 -31.60
C SER A 98 2.70 3.65 -30.68
N ASP A 99 2.77 4.62 -29.76
CA ASP A 99 1.64 4.95 -28.90
C ASP A 99 0.54 5.67 -29.67
N LEU A 100 0.91 6.56 -30.58
CA LEU A 100 -0.05 7.18 -31.48
C LEU A 100 -0.71 6.14 -32.40
N SER A 101 0.07 5.19 -32.92
CA SER A 101 -0.46 4.08 -33.72
C SER A 101 -1.41 3.18 -32.91
N ARG A 102 -1.04 2.81 -31.68
CA ARG A 102 -1.88 1.98 -30.80
C ARG A 102 -3.18 2.70 -30.44
N LYS A 103 -3.08 3.98 -30.05
CA LYS A 103 -4.24 4.80 -29.71
C LYS A 103 -5.18 4.98 -30.90
N THR A 104 -4.63 5.21 -32.09
CA THR A 104 -5.40 5.30 -33.33
C THR A 104 -6.09 3.98 -33.66
N SER A 105 -5.40 2.85 -33.52
CA SER A 105 -5.98 1.53 -33.78
C SER A 105 -7.15 1.21 -32.84
N ILE A 106 -6.99 1.50 -31.54
CA ILE A 106 -8.07 1.33 -30.55
C ILE A 106 -9.25 2.24 -30.91
N PHE A 107 -9.01 3.53 -31.13
CA PHE A 107 -10.07 4.49 -31.47
C PHE A 107 -10.86 4.06 -32.71
N THR A 108 -10.16 3.71 -33.80
CA THR A 108 -10.79 3.22 -35.05
C THR A 108 -11.57 1.92 -34.83
N THR A 109 -11.08 1.02 -33.98
CA THR A 109 -11.76 -0.25 -33.67
C THR A 109 -13.11 -0.02 -32.98
N TYR A 110 -13.21 0.98 -32.10
CA TYR A 110 -14.45 1.30 -31.40
C TYR A 110 -15.37 2.25 -32.18
N ALA A 111 -14.80 3.19 -32.94
CA ALA A 111 -15.55 4.16 -33.72
C ALA A 111 -16.50 3.52 -34.74
N LYS A 112 -16.21 2.30 -35.23
CA LYS A 112 -17.12 1.56 -36.12
C LYS A 112 -18.46 1.16 -35.48
N TYR A 113 -18.56 1.24 -34.15
CA TYR A 113 -19.78 0.95 -33.39
C TYR A 113 -20.52 2.23 -32.96
N ASP A 114 -20.04 3.41 -33.36
CA ASP A 114 -20.64 4.71 -33.05
C ASP A 114 -20.90 5.47 -34.35
N ASP A 115 -22.16 5.54 -34.75
CA ASP A 115 -22.59 6.14 -36.02
C ASP A 115 -22.49 7.67 -36.04
N GLU A 116 -22.21 8.29 -34.89
CA GLU A 116 -21.98 9.73 -34.76
C GLU A 116 -20.48 10.09 -34.87
N VAL A 117 -19.57 9.11 -34.99
CA VAL A 117 -18.12 9.35 -35.08
C VAL A 117 -17.67 9.41 -36.55
N ASP A 118 -17.33 10.60 -37.04
CA ASP A 118 -16.56 10.77 -38.26
C ASP A 118 -15.05 10.68 -37.98
N ILE A 119 -14.50 9.47 -38.16
CA ILE A 119 -13.07 9.18 -37.94
C ILE A 119 -12.15 10.14 -38.73
N SER A 120 -12.57 10.57 -39.92
CA SER A 120 -11.75 11.41 -40.79
C SER A 120 -11.59 12.82 -40.23
N GLU A 121 -12.60 13.34 -39.55
CA GLU A 121 -12.58 14.64 -38.88
C GLU A 121 -11.60 14.63 -37.69
N TYR A 122 -11.69 13.61 -36.82
CA TYR A 122 -10.82 13.50 -35.63
C TYR A 122 -9.35 13.30 -35.98
N GLN A 123 -9.06 12.58 -37.07
CA GLN A 123 -7.69 12.40 -37.57
C GLN A 123 -7.11 13.72 -38.13
N GLN A 124 -7.89 14.48 -38.89
CA GLN A 124 -7.46 15.78 -39.45
C GLN A 124 -7.16 16.82 -38.37
N ARG A 125 -7.86 16.77 -37.23
CA ARG A 125 -7.66 17.69 -36.09
C ARG A 125 -6.42 17.36 -35.25
N GLY A 126 -5.71 16.27 -35.56
CA GLY A 126 -4.51 15.82 -34.84
C GLY A 126 -4.79 15.42 -33.38
N TRP A 127 -6.04 15.11 -33.06
CA TRP A 127 -6.52 14.97 -31.69
C TRP A 127 -5.96 13.74 -30.97
N LEU A 128 -5.85 12.62 -31.68
CA LEU A 128 -5.28 11.39 -31.13
C LEU A 128 -3.82 11.55 -30.71
N ALA A 129 -3.11 12.54 -31.26
CA ALA A 129 -1.74 12.90 -30.87
C ALA A 129 -1.65 13.68 -29.55
N ARG A 130 -2.76 13.85 -28.81
CA ARG A 130 -2.83 14.60 -27.54
C ARG A 130 -3.39 13.74 -26.42
N GLN A 131 -2.73 13.72 -25.27
CA GLN A 131 -3.15 13.01 -24.05
C GLN A 131 -2.55 13.69 -22.82
N TYR A 132 -3.34 14.50 -22.13
CA TYR A 132 -2.88 15.27 -20.98
C TYR A 132 -3.52 14.73 -19.71
N VAL A 133 -2.69 14.22 -18.79
CA VAL A 133 -3.15 13.81 -17.45
C VAL A 133 -3.52 15.09 -16.69
N ILE A 134 -4.68 15.14 -16.06
CA ILE A 134 -5.17 16.31 -15.32
C ILE A 134 -5.53 16.02 -13.86
N ALA A 135 -5.57 14.73 -13.47
CA ALA A 135 -5.69 14.29 -12.07
C ALA A 135 -5.15 12.87 -11.91
N ILE A 136 -4.65 12.53 -10.72
CA ILE A 136 -4.26 11.17 -10.33
C ILE A 136 -4.90 10.89 -8.96
N ASN A 137 -5.57 9.75 -8.80
CA ASN A 137 -6.30 9.31 -7.60
C ASN A 137 -7.32 10.31 -7.05
N GLY A 138 -7.65 11.31 -7.84
CA GLY A 138 -8.53 12.40 -7.48
C GLY A 138 -7.89 13.65 -6.96
N ASP A 139 -6.56 13.71 -6.99
CA ASP A 139 -5.81 14.92 -6.69
C ASP A 139 -5.94 15.89 -7.84
N ALA A 140 -6.31 17.13 -7.51
CA ALA A 140 -6.44 18.21 -8.48
C ALA A 140 -5.07 18.76 -8.95
N ALA A 141 -3.97 18.15 -8.49
CA ALA A 141 -2.60 18.33 -8.92
C ALA A 141 -2.00 16.97 -9.32
N ALA A 142 -1.33 16.88 -10.45
CA ALA A 142 -0.59 15.70 -10.90
C ALA A 142 0.86 16.10 -11.21
N ALA A 143 1.81 15.61 -10.42
CA ALA A 143 3.23 15.87 -10.63
C ALA A 143 3.79 14.99 -11.76
N ASN A 144 4.71 15.55 -12.55
CA ASN A 144 5.47 14.85 -13.57
C ASN A 144 6.90 15.39 -13.54
N ALA A 145 7.84 14.59 -13.07
CA ALA A 145 9.25 14.94 -12.89
C ALA A 145 10.07 14.82 -14.18
N GLY A 146 9.46 14.38 -15.28
CA GLY A 146 10.12 14.08 -16.55
C GLY A 146 10.72 12.68 -16.59
N LEU A 147 11.31 12.32 -17.73
CA LEU A 147 11.95 11.03 -17.92
C LEU A 147 13.31 10.94 -17.22
N ASP A 148 13.68 9.73 -16.81
CA ASP A 148 15.04 9.41 -16.35
C ASP A 148 16.09 9.80 -17.40
N GLN A 149 17.25 10.27 -16.94
CA GLN A 149 18.30 10.82 -17.81
C GLN A 149 19.65 10.15 -17.55
N THR A 150 20.52 10.22 -18.55
CA THR A 150 21.94 9.88 -18.41
C THR A 150 22.80 11.07 -18.79
N ALA A 151 23.80 11.39 -17.98
CA ALA A 151 24.72 12.50 -18.22
C ALA A 151 26.17 12.13 -17.89
N ALA A 152 27.14 12.86 -18.44
CA ALA A 152 28.53 12.75 -18.02
C ALA A 152 28.81 13.66 -16.81
N ALA A 153 29.72 13.26 -15.92
CA ALA A 153 30.19 14.16 -14.86
C ALA A 153 30.78 15.45 -15.46
N GLY A 154 30.38 16.60 -14.92
CA GLY A 154 30.75 17.93 -15.41
C GLY A 154 29.77 18.54 -16.42
N THR A 155 28.78 17.78 -16.92
CA THR A 155 27.76 18.30 -17.85
C THR A 155 26.53 18.79 -17.10
N GLN A 156 25.99 19.95 -17.47
CA GLN A 156 24.74 20.46 -16.89
C GLN A 156 23.55 19.54 -17.21
N VAL A 157 22.76 19.19 -16.19
CA VAL A 157 21.53 18.41 -16.27
C VAL A 157 20.35 19.32 -15.96
N THR A 158 19.23 19.13 -16.68
CA THR A 158 17.98 19.86 -16.49
C THR A 158 16.88 18.94 -15.97
N LEU A 159 16.34 19.24 -14.79
CA LEU A 159 15.11 18.65 -14.27
C LEU A 159 13.91 19.43 -14.84
N ASN A 160 12.92 18.72 -15.39
CA ASN A 160 11.82 19.35 -16.09
C ASN A 160 10.45 18.88 -15.55
N GLY A 161 9.80 19.77 -14.80
CA GLY A 161 8.49 19.55 -14.19
C GLY A 161 7.31 20.10 -14.98
N THR A 162 7.53 20.67 -16.18
CA THR A 162 6.48 21.37 -16.94
C THR A 162 5.38 20.44 -17.45
N GLY A 163 5.58 19.12 -17.39
CA GLY A 163 4.54 18.12 -17.68
C GLY A 163 3.53 17.93 -16.54
N SER A 164 3.72 18.60 -15.40
CA SER A 164 2.78 18.55 -14.28
C SER A 164 1.52 19.35 -14.59
N THR A 165 0.38 18.95 -14.05
CA THR A 165 -0.91 19.59 -14.28
C THR A 165 -1.65 19.88 -12.98
N GLY A 166 -2.53 20.87 -13.01
CA GLY A 166 -3.41 21.16 -11.87
C GLY A 166 -4.46 22.23 -12.18
N VAL A 167 -5.55 22.22 -11.41
CA VAL A 167 -6.75 23.04 -11.68
C VAL A 167 -6.67 24.48 -11.17
N SER A 168 -5.67 24.83 -10.36
CA SER A 168 -5.56 26.14 -9.68
C SER A 168 -4.13 26.66 -9.66
N GLY A 169 -3.50 26.75 -10.84
CA GLY A 169 -2.08 27.09 -10.97
C GLY A 169 -1.18 26.03 -10.33
N LEU A 170 0.12 26.06 -10.64
CA LEU A 170 1.07 25.10 -10.09
C LEU A 170 2.21 25.79 -9.36
N THR A 171 2.50 25.27 -8.18
CA THR A 171 3.76 25.51 -7.47
C THR A 171 4.55 24.23 -7.41
N TYR A 172 5.88 24.35 -7.47
CA TYR A 172 6.79 23.20 -7.57
C TYR A 172 7.72 23.17 -6.37
N SER A 173 8.14 21.96 -5.99
CA SER A 173 9.19 21.73 -5.00
C SER A 173 10.01 20.51 -5.40
N TRP A 174 11.27 20.75 -5.77
CA TRP A 174 12.28 19.74 -6.05
C TRP A 174 13.07 19.41 -4.80
N SER A 175 13.27 18.12 -4.55
CA SER A 175 14.14 17.63 -3.49
C SER A 175 15.00 16.49 -4.01
N GLN A 176 16.29 16.51 -3.67
CA GLN A 176 17.15 15.36 -3.91
C GLN A 176 16.91 14.33 -2.80
N THR A 177 16.57 13.11 -3.17
CA THR A 177 16.26 12.02 -2.23
C THR A 177 17.34 10.96 -2.15
N SER A 178 18.24 10.89 -3.14
CA SER A 178 19.37 9.97 -3.18
C SER A 178 20.52 10.47 -4.05
N GLY A 179 21.72 9.90 -3.85
CA GLY A 179 22.94 10.21 -4.58
C GLY A 179 23.82 11.30 -3.94
N PRO A 180 25.00 11.58 -4.54
CA PRO A 180 25.89 12.66 -4.08
C PRO A 180 25.17 14.01 -4.08
N PRO A 181 25.37 14.88 -3.07
CA PRO A 181 24.62 16.14 -2.98
C PRO A 181 25.00 17.09 -4.12
N VAL A 182 23.99 17.72 -4.74
CA VAL A 182 24.18 18.77 -5.75
C VAL A 182 23.41 20.02 -5.37
N THR A 183 23.83 21.17 -5.90
CA THR A 183 23.07 22.42 -5.77
C THR A 183 22.21 22.62 -7.01
N LEU A 184 20.89 22.71 -6.81
CA LEU A 184 19.95 23.07 -7.87
C LEU A 184 19.94 24.58 -8.09
N SER A 185 19.79 25.03 -9.33
CA SER A 185 19.60 26.45 -9.67
C SER A 185 18.33 27.05 -9.07
N SER A 186 17.31 26.23 -8.86
CA SER A 186 16.12 26.54 -8.06
C SER A 186 15.47 25.26 -7.56
N THR A 187 14.91 25.28 -6.35
CA THR A 187 14.09 24.18 -5.85
C THR A 187 12.59 24.38 -6.14
N THR A 188 12.16 25.56 -6.57
CA THR A 188 10.73 25.90 -6.71
C THR A 188 10.29 26.25 -8.13
N ALA A 189 11.23 26.29 -9.08
CA ALA A 189 10.94 26.52 -10.48
C ALA A 189 10.40 25.26 -11.17
N SER A 190 9.57 25.44 -12.20
CA SER A 190 9.06 24.35 -13.03
C SER A 190 10.17 23.64 -13.81
N THR A 191 11.31 24.30 -14.04
CA THR A 191 12.55 23.71 -14.53
C THR A 191 13.71 24.09 -13.61
N ALA A 192 14.58 23.14 -13.30
CA ALA A 192 15.76 23.33 -12.46
C ALA A 192 16.98 22.72 -13.13
N THR A 193 18.18 23.22 -12.83
CA THR A 193 19.44 22.71 -13.40
C THR A 193 20.47 22.44 -12.33
N PHE A 194 21.37 21.50 -12.56
CA PHE A 194 22.54 21.24 -11.72
C PHE A 194 23.70 20.66 -12.54
N THR A 195 24.90 20.63 -11.98
CA THR A 195 26.08 20.02 -12.62
C THR A 195 26.70 19.00 -11.67
N PRO A 196 26.55 17.68 -11.92
CA PRO A 196 27.15 16.65 -11.09
C PRO A 196 28.66 16.55 -11.34
N THR A 197 29.46 16.40 -10.29
CA THR A 197 30.93 16.25 -10.39
C THR A 197 31.42 14.82 -10.24
N ALA A 198 30.56 13.90 -9.77
CA ALA A 198 30.88 12.49 -9.55
C ALA A 198 29.91 11.58 -10.30
N ALA A 199 30.41 10.44 -10.77
CA ALA A 199 29.56 9.35 -11.25
C ALA A 199 28.66 8.82 -10.12
N GLY A 200 27.47 8.36 -10.47
CA GLY A 200 26.51 7.82 -9.52
C GLY A 200 25.07 7.94 -9.98
N SER A 201 24.14 7.38 -9.21
CA SER A 201 22.71 7.55 -9.39
C SER A 201 22.21 8.66 -8.47
N TYR A 202 21.54 9.66 -9.05
CA TYR A 202 20.96 10.80 -8.34
C TYR A 202 19.45 10.72 -8.52
N VAL A 203 18.68 10.73 -7.43
CA VAL A 203 17.22 10.67 -7.49
C VAL A 203 16.64 11.98 -6.99
N PHE A 204 15.74 12.57 -7.76
CA PHE A 204 15.03 13.79 -7.42
C PHE A 204 13.54 13.54 -7.40
N LYS A 205 12.87 14.04 -6.35
CA LYS A 205 11.42 14.04 -6.20
C LYS A 205 10.89 15.43 -6.51
N LEU A 206 9.97 15.52 -7.46
CA LEU A 206 9.12 16.69 -7.71
C LEU A 206 7.85 16.58 -6.88
N THR A 207 7.48 17.66 -6.21
CA THR A 207 6.14 17.87 -5.67
C THR A 207 5.48 19.00 -6.44
N ALA A 208 4.33 18.74 -7.06
CA ALA A 208 3.52 19.76 -7.71
C ALA A 208 2.27 20.00 -6.89
N THR A 209 1.98 21.27 -6.55
CA THR A 209 0.84 21.65 -5.73
C THR A 209 -0.08 22.59 -6.51
N SER A 210 -1.37 22.26 -6.52
CA SER A 210 -2.44 23.05 -7.13
C SER A 210 -3.55 23.30 -6.11
N GLY A 211 -3.73 24.56 -5.72
CA GLY A 211 -4.61 24.92 -4.59
C GLY A 211 -4.15 24.23 -3.29
N SER A 212 -5.03 23.45 -2.68
CA SER A 212 -4.77 22.66 -1.47
C SER A 212 -4.33 21.21 -1.74
N THR A 213 -4.19 20.82 -3.00
CA THR A 213 -3.83 19.46 -3.39
C THR A 213 -2.39 19.40 -3.88
N SER A 214 -1.66 18.33 -3.54
CA SER A 214 -0.29 18.12 -3.99
C SER A 214 -0.08 16.67 -4.41
N SER A 215 0.66 16.46 -5.48
CA SER A 215 1.09 15.15 -5.95
C SER A 215 2.61 15.13 -6.12
N THR A 216 3.20 13.95 -6.22
CA THR A 216 4.66 13.80 -6.32
C THR A 216 5.06 12.78 -7.38
N ASP A 217 6.17 13.03 -8.05
CA ASP A 217 6.79 12.13 -9.03
C ASP A 217 8.32 12.17 -8.88
N SER A 218 9.04 11.16 -9.35
CA SER A 218 10.49 11.08 -9.21
C SER A 218 11.20 10.83 -10.53
N VAL A 219 12.41 11.38 -10.65
CA VAL A 219 13.29 11.20 -11.80
C VAL A 219 14.68 10.76 -11.33
N THR A 220 15.25 9.78 -12.03
CA THR A 220 16.59 9.24 -11.79
C THR A 220 17.58 9.75 -12.84
N ILE A 221 18.70 10.29 -12.39
CA ILE A 221 19.80 10.74 -13.24
C ILE A 221 21.00 9.82 -13.03
N THR A 222 21.36 9.08 -14.07
CA THR A 222 22.55 8.23 -14.09
C THR A 222 23.74 9.03 -14.61
N VAL A 223 24.72 9.31 -13.75
CA VAL A 223 25.92 10.04 -14.12
C VAL A 223 27.08 9.08 -14.36
N THR A 224 27.70 9.20 -15.53
CA THR A 224 28.82 8.37 -15.97
C THR A 224 30.14 9.17 -16.03
N GLY A 225 31.26 8.51 -15.75
CA GLY A 225 32.61 9.09 -15.80
C GLY A 225 33.09 9.76 -14.50
N THR A 226 34.40 9.69 -14.24
CA THR A 226 35.08 10.43 -13.17
C THR A 226 35.51 11.81 -13.66
N SER A 227 35.38 12.83 -12.80
CA SER A 227 35.82 14.20 -13.09
C SER A 227 37.24 14.21 -13.67
N ALA A 228 37.42 14.78 -14.86
CA ALA A 228 38.72 14.85 -15.51
C ALA A 228 39.65 15.82 -14.74
N SER A 229 40.65 15.27 -14.06
CA SER A 229 41.94 15.95 -13.89
C SER A 229 42.97 15.21 -14.73
N SER A 230 43.77 15.98 -15.47
CA SER A 230 44.66 15.60 -16.57
C SER A 230 45.78 14.61 -16.21
N SER A 231 45.96 13.54 -17.02
CA SER A 231 47.20 13.11 -17.72
C SER A 231 47.09 11.64 -18.22
N PRO A 232 47.72 11.21 -19.34
CA PRO A 232 47.47 9.92 -19.98
C PRO A 232 48.47 8.82 -19.57
N SER A 233 48.07 7.54 -19.59
CA SER A 233 48.81 6.40 -20.21
C SER A 233 48.23 5.01 -19.86
N THR A 234 47.80 4.30 -20.91
CA THR A 234 47.95 2.86 -21.28
C THR A 234 47.49 1.66 -20.41
N SER A 235 46.71 0.80 -21.10
CA SER A 235 46.72 -0.69 -21.17
C SER A 235 45.70 -1.51 -20.35
N PRO A 236 45.36 -2.77 -20.77
CA PRO A 236 43.95 -3.18 -20.95
C PRO A 236 43.52 -4.44 -20.17
N SER A 237 42.24 -4.81 -20.37
CA SER A 237 41.65 -6.18 -20.31
C SER A 237 40.72 -6.54 -19.13
N SER A 238 39.47 -6.86 -19.52
CA SER A 238 38.50 -7.88 -19.05
C SER A 238 38.33 -8.18 -17.55
N THR A 239 37.08 -8.24 -17.06
CA THR A 239 36.27 -9.49 -16.88
C THR A 239 34.85 -9.14 -16.41
N ALA A 240 33.88 -9.99 -16.74
CA ALA A 240 32.44 -9.82 -16.54
C ALA A 240 31.92 -10.17 -15.13
N SER A 241 30.86 -9.45 -14.75
CA SER A 241 29.62 -9.81 -14.03
C SER A 241 29.64 -10.52 -12.66
N SER A 242 28.90 -9.92 -11.72
CA SER A 242 27.80 -10.62 -11.03
C SER A 242 26.79 -9.62 -10.46
N SER A 243 25.63 -9.48 -11.09
CA SER A 243 24.45 -8.82 -10.49
C SER A 243 23.70 -9.84 -9.64
N ALA A 244 23.63 -9.62 -8.32
CA ALA A 244 22.70 -10.34 -7.46
C ALA A 244 21.28 -9.77 -7.69
N SER A 245 20.40 -10.56 -8.27
CA SER A 245 18.97 -10.26 -8.36
C SER A 245 18.34 -10.28 -6.97
N SER A 246 17.72 -9.18 -6.57
CA SER A 246 16.76 -9.16 -5.46
C SER A 246 15.49 -9.90 -5.91
N SER A 247 15.26 -11.10 -5.39
CA SER A 247 14.02 -11.85 -5.65
C SER A 247 12.92 -11.38 -4.70
N THR A 248 11.87 -10.75 -5.24
CA THR A 248 10.64 -10.40 -4.49
C THR A 248 9.94 -11.67 -4.03
N LEU A 249 9.57 -11.76 -2.75
CA LEU A 249 8.78 -12.86 -2.19
C LEU A 249 7.30 -12.70 -2.58
N SER A 250 6.64 -13.81 -2.95
CA SER A 250 5.21 -13.86 -3.29
C SER A 250 4.49 -14.89 -2.42
N ASN A 251 3.17 -14.75 -2.22
CA ASN A 251 2.34 -15.80 -1.61
C ASN A 251 2.08 -16.92 -2.64
N LEU A 252 2.74 -18.06 -2.47
CA LEU A 252 2.67 -19.23 -3.35
C LEU A 252 1.53 -20.19 -2.99
N ALA A 253 0.84 -19.97 -1.86
CA ALA A 253 -0.34 -20.76 -1.51
C ALA A 253 -1.51 -20.49 -2.48
N MET A 254 -1.71 -19.23 -2.87
CA MET A 254 -2.77 -18.81 -3.79
C MET A 254 -2.47 -19.13 -5.27
N VAL A 255 -1.20 -19.39 -5.59
CA VAL A 255 -0.71 -19.51 -6.96
C VAL A 255 0.09 -20.80 -7.09
N GLY A 256 -0.59 -21.90 -7.35
CA GLY A 256 0.02 -23.17 -7.75
C GLY A 256 0.14 -24.24 -6.66
N ALA A 257 -0.39 -24.03 -5.46
CA ALA A 257 -0.54 -25.09 -4.47
C ALA A 257 -1.85 -25.87 -4.67
N THR A 258 -1.76 -27.20 -4.76
CA THR A 258 -2.91 -28.08 -4.54
C THR A 258 -3.09 -28.29 -3.05
N VAL A 259 -4.33 -28.17 -2.56
CA VAL A 259 -4.66 -28.30 -1.14
C VAL A 259 -5.30 -29.65 -0.85
N THR A 260 -4.80 -30.34 0.18
CA THR A 260 -5.44 -31.53 0.76
C THR A 260 -5.54 -31.37 2.27
N GLN A 261 -6.51 -32.04 2.89
CA GLN A 261 -6.84 -31.85 4.30
C GLN A 261 -7.38 -33.16 4.89
N SER A 262 -7.32 -33.27 6.22
CA SER A 262 -7.77 -34.46 6.95
C SER A 262 -9.29 -34.68 6.92
N SER A 263 -10.07 -33.59 6.96
CA SER A 263 -11.53 -33.60 7.00
C SER A 263 -12.04 -32.21 6.56
N GLN A 264 -13.32 -32.12 6.17
CA GLN A 264 -13.96 -30.84 5.82
C GLN A 264 -15.47 -30.85 6.06
N VAL A 265 -16.03 -29.69 6.42
CA VAL A 265 -17.47 -29.41 6.34
C VAL A 265 -17.82 -29.00 4.90
N SER A 266 -19.02 -29.37 4.43
CA SER A 266 -19.50 -28.98 3.09
C SER A 266 -19.57 -27.45 2.96
N GLY A 267 -18.93 -26.88 1.93
CA GLY A 267 -18.82 -25.43 1.73
C GLY A 267 -17.63 -24.77 2.45
N GLN A 268 -16.86 -25.53 3.24
CA GLN A 268 -15.68 -25.06 3.99
C GLN A 268 -14.46 -25.93 3.67
N GLU A 269 -14.23 -26.19 2.38
CA GLU A 269 -13.17 -27.09 1.92
C GLU A 269 -11.77 -26.48 2.08
N GLY A 270 -10.72 -27.30 2.11
CA GLY A 270 -9.33 -26.85 2.33
C GLY A 270 -8.86 -25.70 1.41
N LYS A 271 -9.35 -25.64 0.17
CA LYS A 271 -9.06 -24.56 -0.80
C LYS A 271 -9.46 -23.16 -0.31
N LYS A 272 -10.36 -23.08 0.68
CA LYS A 272 -10.81 -21.83 1.29
C LYS A 272 -9.76 -21.23 2.22
N ALA A 273 -8.91 -22.06 2.81
CA ALA A 273 -7.76 -21.56 3.56
C ALA A 273 -6.64 -21.00 2.67
N VAL A 274 -6.80 -20.88 1.36
CA VAL A 274 -5.79 -20.29 0.47
C VAL A 274 -6.40 -19.35 -0.56
N ASP A 275 -7.58 -18.81 -0.29
CA ASP A 275 -8.33 -18.00 -1.25
C ASP A 275 -8.06 -16.50 -1.12
N GLY A 276 -7.19 -16.12 -0.18
CA GLY A 276 -6.78 -14.74 0.10
C GLY A 276 -7.76 -13.99 1.01
N VAL A 277 -8.74 -14.68 1.59
CA VAL A 277 -9.77 -14.09 2.45
C VAL A 277 -9.60 -14.59 3.88
N ALA A 278 -8.86 -13.86 4.69
CA ALA A 278 -8.66 -14.15 6.12
C ALA A 278 -9.89 -13.85 7.02
N LYS A 279 -11.11 -14.14 6.55
CA LYS A 279 -12.36 -13.98 7.30
C LYS A 279 -13.08 -15.33 7.36
N GLY A 280 -13.58 -15.70 8.54
CA GLY A 280 -14.25 -16.98 8.77
C GLY A 280 -15.52 -16.87 9.61
N TYR A 281 -16.01 -18.00 10.12
CA TYR A 281 -17.15 -18.06 11.03
C TYR A 281 -16.86 -17.22 12.29
N PRO A 282 -17.82 -16.44 12.80
CA PRO A 282 -19.26 -16.53 12.53
C PRO A 282 -19.81 -15.69 11.37
N GLY A 283 -19.03 -14.77 10.80
CA GLY A 283 -19.53 -13.83 9.79
C GLY A 283 -19.41 -14.31 8.34
N TYR A 284 -18.44 -15.18 8.06
CA TYR A 284 -18.02 -15.57 6.72
C TYR A 284 -17.60 -17.04 6.68
N ASP A 285 -18.45 -17.91 7.21
CA ASP A 285 -18.20 -19.35 7.37
C ASP A 285 -17.91 -20.12 6.07
N THR A 286 -18.28 -19.58 4.91
CA THR A 286 -17.96 -20.17 3.59
C THR A 286 -16.62 -19.74 2.99
N ASN A 287 -15.84 -18.92 3.71
CA ASN A 287 -14.52 -18.42 3.31
C ASN A 287 -13.39 -18.99 4.19
N GLU A 288 -13.65 -20.07 4.92
CA GLU A 288 -12.65 -20.75 5.75
C GLU A 288 -12.61 -22.23 5.42
N TRP A 289 -11.49 -22.88 5.75
CA TRP A 289 -11.48 -24.33 5.90
C TRP A 289 -11.91 -24.67 7.33
N SER A 290 -12.81 -25.65 7.46
CA SER A 290 -13.15 -26.24 8.75
C SER A 290 -13.33 -27.74 8.61
N THR A 291 -12.84 -28.48 9.59
CA THR A 291 -13.06 -29.93 9.72
C THR A 291 -14.49 -30.24 10.15
N ASP A 292 -15.00 -31.42 9.81
CA ASP A 292 -16.25 -31.96 10.36
C ASP A 292 -15.93 -32.78 11.62
N GLY A 293 -16.11 -32.16 12.80
CA GLY A 293 -15.85 -32.72 14.13
C GLY A 293 -14.36 -32.93 14.50
N GLY A 294 -13.45 -32.27 13.80
CA GLY A 294 -12.00 -32.47 13.95
C GLY A 294 -11.34 -31.61 15.04
N GLY A 295 -10.28 -32.15 15.65
CA GLY A 295 -9.55 -31.54 16.78
C GLY A 295 -8.02 -31.63 16.62
N ALA A 296 -7.30 -31.83 17.73
CA ALA A 296 -5.88 -32.16 17.66
C ALA A 296 -5.67 -33.45 16.83
N GLY A 297 -4.69 -33.43 15.92
CA GLY A 297 -4.47 -34.48 14.92
C GLY A 297 -4.98 -34.12 13.52
N SER A 298 -5.85 -33.12 13.38
CA SER A 298 -6.25 -32.59 12.07
C SER A 298 -5.09 -31.92 11.33
N TRP A 299 -5.13 -31.95 9.99
CA TRP A 299 -4.05 -31.42 9.15
C TRP A 299 -4.56 -30.82 7.84
N ILE A 300 -3.78 -29.88 7.29
CA ILE A 300 -3.95 -29.30 5.96
C ILE A 300 -2.57 -29.18 5.29
N THR A 301 -2.49 -29.57 4.01
CA THR A 301 -1.24 -29.65 3.24
C THR A 301 -1.36 -28.84 1.96
N LEU A 302 -0.37 -27.97 1.72
CA LEU A 302 -0.13 -27.30 0.46
C LEU A 302 0.94 -28.09 -0.32
N THR A 303 0.66 -28.44 -1.58
CA THR A 303 1.58 -29.19 -2.45
C THR A 303 1.79 -28.47 -3.77
N TRP A 304 3.03 -28.27 -4.19
CA TRP A 304 3.39 -27.65 -5.46
C TRP A 304 3.99 -28.70 -6.42
N ASP A 305 3.60 -28.64 -7.69
CA ASP A 305 4.13 -29.52 -8.74
C ASP A 305 5.61 -29.29 -9.04
N THR A 306 6.09 -28.08 -8.74
CA THR A 306 7.50 -27.70 -8.86
C THR A 306 8.03 -27.20 -7.51
N PRO A 307 9.31 -27.46 -7.15
CA PRO A 307 9.85 -27.00 -5.89
C PRO A 307 9.78 -25.47 -5.74
N VAL A 308 9.39 -25.02 -4.56
CA VAL A 308 9.30 -23.60 -4.19
C VAL A 308 10.21 -23.32 -3.00
N THR A 309 10.80 -22.12 -2.94
CA THR A 309 11.63 -21.70 -1.80
C THR A 309 10.79 -20.87 -0.84
N LEU A 310 10.40 -21.44 0.30
CA LEU A 310 9.59 -20.76 1.33
C LEU A 310 10.45 -20.23 2.46
N SER A 311 10.08 -19.07 3.02
CA SER A 311 10.76 -18.48 4.19
C SER A 311 9.79 -17.97 5.27
N LYS A 312 8.50 -17.86 4.95
CA LYS A 312 7.48 -17.35 5.85
C LYS A 312 6.16 -18.05 5.59
N ILE A 313 5.50 -18.51 6.66
CA ILE A 313 4.10 -18.93 6.65
C ILE A 313 3.29 -17.90 7.45
N VAL A 314 2.07 -17.59 7.01
CA VAL A 314 1.10 -16.82 7.81
C VAL A 314 -0.16 -17.66 7.95
N LEU A 315 -0.59 -17.90 9.19
CA LEU A 315 -1.79 -18.68 9.51
C LEU A 315 -2.81 -17.79 10.19
N TYR A 316 -4.08 -17.94 9.81
CA TYR A 316 -5.20 -17.23 10.39
C TYR A 316 -6.16 -18.26 10.94
N ASP A 317 -6.40 -18.21 12.25
CA ASP A 317 -7.36 -19.10 12.90
C ASP A 317 -8.79 -18.77 12.43
N ARG A 318 -9.75 -19.61 12.80
CA ARG A 318 -11.16 -19.27 12.62
C ARG A 318 -11.53 -18.17 13.64
N PRO A 319 -12.20 -17.07 13.24
CA PRO A 319 -12.47 -15.93 14.11
C PRO A 319 -13.66 -16.18 15.05
N ASN A 320 -13.65 -17.29 15.78
CA ASN A 320 -14.71 -17.70 16.69
C ASN A 320 -14.18 -18.10 18.07
N SER A 321 -15.03 -18.06 19.10
CA SER A 321 -14.62 -18.24 20.49
C SER A 321 -14.29 -19.68 20.91
N ASN A 322 -14.52 -20.66 20.03
CA ASN A 322 -14.53 -22.08 20.37
C ASN A 322 -13.36 -22.82 19.72
N ASP A 323 -13.14 -22.60 18.43
CA ASP A 323 -12.36 -23.47 17.55
C ASP A 323 -10.88 -23.07 17.42
N ARG A 324 -10.24 -22.70 18.53
CA ARG A 324 -8.85 -22.20 18.53
C ARG A 324 -7.81 -23.29 18.34
N ILE A 325 -6.88 -23.08 17.42
CA ILE A 325 -5.60 -23.81 17.37
C ILE A 325 -4.64 -23.22 18.41
N THR A 326 -4.18 -24.03 19.36
CA THR A 326 -3.29 -23.59 20.45
C THR A 326 -1.85 -24.08 20.27
N ALA A 327 -1.61 -25.10 19.45
CA ALA A 327 -0.29 -25.48 18.95
C ALA A 327 -0.39 -26.34 17.68
N GLY A 328 0.66 -26.29 16.87
CA GLY A 328 0.82 -27.12 15.68
C GLY A 328 2.29 -27.30 15.29
N THR A 329 2.51 -27.98 14.18
CA THR A 329 3.84 -28.15 13.57
C THR A 329 3.70 -28.03 12.06
N LEU A 330 4.50 -27.19 11.43
CA LEU A 330 4.70 -27.20 9.98
C LEU A 330 5.70 -28.32 9.65
N VAL A 331 5.29 -29.27 8.83
CA VAL A 331 6.12 -30.38 8.34
C VAL A 331 6.34 -30.19 6.84
N PHE A 332 7.60 -30.17 6.41
CA PHE A 332 7.98 -29.87 5.03
C PHE A 332 8.39 -31.15 4.29
N SER A 333 8.27 -31.15 2.96
CA SER A 333 8.59 -32.31 2.10
C SER A 333 10.05 -32.79 2.19
N ASP A 334 10.97 -31.92 2.62
CA ASP A 334 12.39 -32.24 2.85
C ASP A 334 12.64 -32.95 4.20
N GLY A 335 11.58 -33.22 4.97
CA GLY A 335 11.63 -33.86 6.29
C GLY A 335 11.89 -32.89 7.45
N SER A 336 12.12 -31.61 7.17
CA SER A 336 12.29 -30.59 8.19
C SER A 336 10.96 -30.17 8.81
N SER A 337 10.99 -29.53 9.98
CA SER A 337 9.78 -29.02 10.64
C SER A 337 10.01 -27.69 11.36
N VAL A 338 8.92 -26.96 11.61
CA VAL A 338 8.89 -25.71 12.38
C VAL A 338 7.70 -25.76 13.35
N ALA A 339 7.92 -25.47 14.62
CA ALA A 339 6.84 -25.43 15.61
C ALA A 339 5.92 -24.22 15.37
N VAL A 340 4.61 -24.44 15.53
CA VAL A 340 3.58 -23.39 15.47
C VAL A 340 3.02 -23.20 16.87
N GLY A 341 3.09 -21.97 17.34
CA GLY A 341 2.49 -21.56 18.61
C GLY A 341 0.97 -21.44 18.53
N GLN A 342 0.40 -20.83 19.56
CA GLN A 342 -1.02 -20.53 19.59
C GLN A 342 -1.39 -19.50 18.53
N LEU A 343 -2.43 -19.79 17.73
CA LEU A 343 -2.93 -18.84 16.73
C LEU A 343 -3.83 -17.78 17.39
N ASN A 344 -4.00 -16.64 16.73
CA ASN A 344 -4.89 -15.59 17.21
C ASN A 344 -6.35 -15.99 16.98
N ASN A 345 -7.11 -16.10 18.08
CA ASN A 345 -8.49 -16.60 18.08
C ASN A 345 -9.50 -15.69 17.37
N ASP A 346 -9.11 -14.45 17.09
CA ASP A 346 -9.90 -13.49 16.34
C ASP A 346 -9.69 -13.62 14.82
N GLY A 347 -8.96 -14.66 14.39
CA GLY A 347 -8.61 -14.90 13.00
C GLY A 347 -7.62 -13.89 12.43
N SER A 348 -6.89 -13.16 13.27
CA SER A 348 -5.80 -12.29 12.80
C SER A 348 -4.51 -13.09 12.51
N ALA A 349 -3.64 -12.50 11.69
CA ALA A 349 -2.42 -13.14 11.20
C ALA A 349 -1.49 -13.60 12.32
N THR A 350 -1.12 -14.88 12.29
CA THR A 350 0.01 -15.43 13.04
C THR A 350 1.15 -15.71 12.07
N THR A 351 2.24 -14.94 12.16
CA THR A 351 3.38 -15.06 11.24
C THR A 351 4.45 -15.98 11.80
N ILE A 352 4.88 -16.95 11.00
CA ILE A 352 5.96 -17.90 11.29
C ILE A 352 7.07 -17.71 10.27
N ASN A 353 8.19 -17.11 10.71
CA ASN A 353 9.40 -16.97 9.89
C ASN A 353 10.36 -18.13 10.18
N PHE A 354 11.05 -18.61 9.15
CA PHE A 354 12.07 -19.66 9.27
C PHE A 354 13.13 -19.51 8.19
N THR A 355 14.26 -20.19 8.37
CA THR A 355 15.31 -20.24 7.34
C THR A 355 14.75 -20.80 6.04
N ALA A 356 15.00 -20.06 4.94
CA ALA A 356 14.46 -20.37 3.62
C ALA A 356 14.77 -21.82 3.20
N ARG A 357 13.78 -22.53 2.67
CA ARG A 357 13.90 -23.93 2.27
C ARG A 357 13.15 -24.23 0.97
N THR A 358 13.75 -25.06 0.14
CA THR A 358 13.18 -25.48 -1.14
C THR A 358 12.41 -26.78 -0.95
N VAL A 359 11.08 -26.71 -1.12
CA VAL A 359 10.15 -27.79 -0.77
C VAL A 359 9.09 -27.96 -1.86
N THR A 360 8.49 -29.13 -1.93
CA THR A 360 7.31 -29.41 -2.77
C THR A 360 6.03 -29.49 -1.94
N SER A 361 6.11 -29.55 -0.62
CA SER A 361 4.94 -29.42 0.24
C SER A 361 5.25 -28.84 1.62
N VAL A 362 4.23 -28.26 2.23
CA VAL A 362 4.18 -27.92 3.65
C VAL A 362 2.82 -28.34 4.22
N GLN A 363 2.84 -29.06 5.33
CA GLN A 363 1.66 -29.49 6.06
C GLN A 363 1.61 -28.79 7.42
N LEU A 364 0.50 -28.13 7.74
CA LEU A 364 0.19 -27.81 9.13
C LEU A 364 -0.43 -29.04 9.77
N GLN A 365 0.28 -29.63 10.73
CA GLN A 365 -0.24 -30.65 11.63
C GLN A 365 -0.68 -29.98 12.93
N VAL A 366 -1.98 -29.99 13.23
CA VAL A 366 -2.51 -29.42 14.48
C VAL A 366 -2.22 -30.39 15.63
N THR A 367 -1.54 -29.90 16.67
CA THR A 367 -1.11 -30.74 17.82
C THR A 367 -1.90 -30.46 19.09
N LYS A 368 -2.41 -29.23 19.26
CA LYS A 368 -3.30 -28.85 20.38
C LYS A 368 -4.33 -27.82 19.94
N VAL A 369 -5.49 -27.90 20.60
CA VAL A 369 -6.64 -27.01 20.39
C VAL A 369 -7.16 -26.50 21.72
N SER A 370 -8.10 -25.55 21.70
CA SER A 370 -8.81 -25.13 22.91
C SER A 370 -9.72 -26.26 23.42
N SER A 371 -10.05 -26.24 24.72
CA SER A 371 -11.00 -27.22 25.28
C SER A 371 -12.44 -27.06 24.80
N LYS A 372 -12.75 -25.98 24.07
CA LYS A 372 -14.06 -25.69 23.48
C LYS A 372 -14.13 -25.99 22.00
N THR A 373 -13.04 -26.48 21.40
CA THR A 373 -12.97 -26.70 19.96
C THR A 373 -13.83 -27.88 19.55
N GLU A 374 -14.73 -27.63 18.61
CA GLU A 374 -15.61 -28.62 17.98
C GLU A 374 -15.12 -28.93 16.55
N ASN A 375 -14.63 -27.90 15.84
CA ASN A 375 -14.18 -28.01 14.46
C ASN A 375 -12.91 -27.17 14.22
N VAL A 376 -11.74 -27.80 14.23
CA VAL A 376 -10.49 -27.13 13.84
C VAL A 376 -10.56 -26.65 12.39
N GLY A 377 -9.95 -25.49 12.13
CA GLY A 377 -9.76 -25.02 10.77
C GLY A 377 -8.88 -23.78 10.69
N LEU A 378 -8.87 -23.15 9.52
CA LEU A 378 -8.13 -21.91 9.24
C LEU A 378 -8.99 -21.01 8.36
N ALA A 379 -9.00 -19.72 8.67
CA ALA A 379 -9.50 -18.71 7.75
C ALA A 379 -8.55 -18.55 6.55
N GLU A 380 -7.23 -18.63 6.76
CA GLU A 380 -6.25 -18.50 5.69
C GLU A 380 -4.88 -19.13 6.07
N PHE A 381 -4.14 -19.60 5.07
CA PHE A 381 -2.84 -20.24 5.11
C PHE A 381 -1.99 -19.72 3.95
N GLU A 382 -1.20 -18.69 4.23
CA GLU A 382 -0.28 -18.11 3.26
C GLU A 382 1.11 -18.76 3.34
N ALA A 383 1.74 -18.98 2.16
CA ALA A 383 3.08 -19.53 2.04
C ALA A 383 3.97 -18.63 1.19
N TRP A 384 4.86 -17.87 1.82
CA TRP A 384 5.64 -16.82 1.16
C TRP A 384 7.03 -17.28 0.75
N GLY A 385 7.35 -17.08 -0.52
CA GLY A 385 8.52 -17.63 -1.15
C GLY A 385 8.75 -17.19 -2.59
N THR A 386 9.68 -17.86 -3.26
CA THR A 386 9.95 -17.72 -4.70
C THR A 386 9.79 -19.07 -5.39
N THR A 387 9.28 -19.09 -6.62
CA THR A 387 9.32 -20.30 -7.45
C THR A 387 10.76 -20.61 -7.84
N ALA A 388 11.18 -21.87 -7.76
CA ALA A 388 12.53 -22.23 -8.20
C ALA A 388 12.61 -22.01 -9.72
N THR A 389 13.49 -21.10 -10.16
CA THR A 389 13.83 -21.00 -11.57
C THR A 389 14.65 -22.23 -11.90
N THR A 390 14.16 -23.06 -12.84
CA THR A 390 14.98 -24.12 -13.42
C THR A 390 16.17 -23.44 -14.10
N ALA A 391 17.35 -23.55 -13.51
CA ALA A 391 18.59 -23.31 -14.23
C ALA A 391 18.60 -24.27 -15.44
N PRO A 392 19.06 -23.84 -16.63
CA PRO A 392 19.17 -24.74 -17.78
C PRO A 392 20.04 -25.93 -17.38
N SER A 393 19.48 -27.13 -17.57
CA SER A 393 20.13 -28.40 -17.29
C SER A 393 21.43 -28.51 -18.09
N THR A 394 22.57 -28.24 -17.45
CA THR A 394 23.86 -28.71 -17.95
C THR A 394 23.97 -30.17 -17.53
N THR A 395 23.72 -31.06 -18.49
CA THR A 395 24.11 -32.47 -18.38
C THR A 395 25.62 -32.54 -18.18
N THR A 396 26.07 -32.98 -17.01
CA THR A 396 27.41 -33.55 -16.87
C THR A 396 27.31 -34.75 -15.94
N SER A 397 27.61 -35.89 -16.53
CA SER A 397 27.56 -37.23 -15.98
C SER A 397 28.42 -37.37 -14.73
N ALA A 398 27.88 -38.07 -13.72
CA ALA A 398 28.62 -38.55 -12.57
C ALA A 398 29.75 -39.53 -12.97
N PRO A 399 30.74 -39.70 -12.10
CA PRO A 399 31.16 -41.04 -11.73
C PRO A 399 30.98 -41.31 -10.25
N SER A 400 30.81 -42.60 -9.96
CA SER A 400 30.36 -43.21 -8.73
C SER A 400 31.50 -43.68 -7.81
N THR A 401 31.09 -44.05 -6.59
CA THR A 401 31.74 -44.94 -5.59
C THR A 401 32.78 -44.26 -4.68
N THR A 402 32.94 -44.55 -3.38
CA THR A 402 32.43 -45.59 -2.47
C THR A 402 32.44 -45.03 -1.03
N ALA A 403 31.55 -45.54 -0.17
CA ALA A 403 31.51 -45.29 1.27
C ALA A 403 32.75 -45.83 2.02
N SER A 404 33.13 -45.17 3.12
CA SER A 404 33.76 -45.82 4.27
C SER A 404 33.51 -45.04 5.57
N THR A 405 33.13 -45.81 6.59
CA THR A 405 32.70 -45.46 7.94
C THR A 405 33.86 -45.11 8.88
N THR A 406 33.72 -44.09 9.74
CA THR A 406 34.13 -44.17 11.16
C THR A 406 33.54 -43.03 12.00
N ALA A 407 33.08 -43.37 13.20
CA ALA A 407 32.76 -42.48 14.33
C ALA A 407 33.53 -43.03 15.56
N PRO A 408 33.46 -42.41 16.75
CA PRO A 408 33.72 -41.01 17.12
C PRO A 408 34.85 -40.93 18.16
N THR A 409 35.32 -39.73 18.54
CA THR A 409 36.05 -39.58 19.82
C THR A 409 35.68 -38.25 20.48
N THR A 410 35.41 -38.39 21.77
CA THR A 410 34.92 -37.43 22.75
C THR A 410 36.02 -36.52 23.27
N THR A 411 35.72 -35.24 23.50
CA THR A 411 36.14 -34.51 24.72
C THR A 411 35.38 -33.18 24.83
N ALA A 412 34.85 -32.91 26.02
CA ALA A 412 34.27 -31.65 26.48
C ALA A 412 35.10 -31.15 27.69
N PRO A 413 34.72 -30.06 28.38
CA PRO A 413 34.73 -28.66 27.98
C PRO A 413 35.65 -27.82 28.91
N SER A 414 35.92 -26.56 28.58
CA SER A 414 36.52 -25.60 29.54
C SER A 414 35.96 -24.19 29.33
N THR A 415 35.39 -23.67 30.42
CA THR A 415 35.09 -22.26 30.75
C THR A 415 36.38 -21.41 30.65
N THR A 416 36.41 -20.07 30.56
CA THR A 416 35.73 -19.02 31.34
C THR A 416 36.05 -17.64 30.68
N ALA A 417 35.12 -16.69 30.69
CA ALA A 417 35.37 -15.23 30.56
C ALA A 417 35.92 -14.67 31.91
N PRO A 418 36.29 -13.37 32.14
CA PRO A 418 36.01 -12.14 31.39
C PRO A 418 37.19 -11.13 31.29
N THR A 419 37.01 -10.02 30.57
CA THR A 419 37.84 -8.82 30.77
C THR A 419 37.00 -7.54 30.57
N THR A 420 37.33 -6.55 31.39
CA THR A 420 36.60 -5.36 31.87
C THR A 420 36.70 -4.10 30.98
N THR A 421 35.62 -3.30 31.02
CA THR A 421 35.46 -1.81 31.10
C THR A 421 36.74 -0.93 31.16
N ALA A 422 36.85 0.34 30.71
CA ALA A 422 36.00 1.48 30.26
C ALA A 422 36.97 2.57 29.65
N PRO A 423 36.68 3.89 29.48
CA PRO A 423 35.43 4.66 29.40
C PRO A 423 35.33 5.62 28.18
N THR A 424 34.13 6.18 28.03
CA THR A 424 33.66 7.20 27.09
C THR A 424 34.16 8.61 27.46
N THR A 425 34.49 9.44 26.47
CA THR A 425 34.68 10.89 26.62
C THR A 425 33.54 11.67 25.97
N THR A 426 32.88 12.51 26.77
CA THR A 426 31.77 13.41 26.43
C THR A 426 32.29 14.82 26.16
N ALA A 427 31.76 15.52 25.15
CA ALA A 427 31.69 17.00 25.04
C ALA A 427 30.76 17.40 23.88
N PRO A 428 30.25 18.65 23.81
CA PRO A 428 29.14 19.17 24.60
C PRO A 428 27.90 19.50 23.75
N SER A 429 26.77 19.62 24.45
CA SER A 429 25.46 20.04 23.96
C SER A 429 25.49 21.45 23.37
N THR A 430 24.97 21.60 22.14
CA THR A 430 24.42 22.86 21.64
C THR A 430 22.90 22.73 21.63
N THR A 431 22.25 23.56 22.46
CA THR A 431 20.80 23.70 22.53
C THR A 431 20.30 24.33 21.23
N ALA A 432 19.94 23.50 20.26
CA ALA A 432 19.01 23.87 19.21
C ALA A 432 17.61 23.67 19.77
N THR A 433 16.84 24.76 19.89
CA THR A 433 15.40 24.69 20.15
C THR A 433 14.74 24.11 18.91
N SER A 434 14.76 22.79 18.78
CA SER A 434 14.14 22.06 17.71
C SER A 434 12.64 22.02 17.96
N THR A 435 11.84 22.44 16.98
CA THR A 435 10.39 22.31 17.00
C THR A 435 10.04 20.83 16.90
N ALA A 436 9.33 20.29 17.91
CA ALA A 436 8.90 18.90 17.93
C ALA A 436 8.08 18.56 16.68
N THR A 437 8.46 17.50 15.97
CA THR A 437 7.82 17.07 14.71
C THR A 437 6.54 16.27 14.99
N ASN A 438 5.39 16.68 14.43
CA ASN A 438 4.16 15.89 14.46
C ASN A 438 4.23 14.75 13.41
N VAL A 439 4.38 13.50 13.88
CA VAL A 439 4.49 12.30 13.06
C VAL A 439 3.14 11.71 12.66
N ALA A 440 2.02 12.22 13.19
CA ALA A 440 0.68 11.76 12.81
C ALA A 440 0.30 12.12 11.36
N ARG A 441 0.88 13.19 10.81
CA ARG A 441 0.56 13.74 9.48
C ARG A 441 1.44 13.20 8.35
N GLN A 442 2.31 12.23 8.64
CA GLN A 442 3.10 11.61 7.59
C GLN A 442 2.18 10.84 6.65
N SER A 443 2.33 11.00 5.35
CA SER A 443 1.46 10.37 4.33
C SER A 443 1.49 8.83 4.37
N THR A 444 2.46 8.26 5.07
CA THR A 444 2.60 6.82 5.29
C THR A 444 1.82 6.29 6.50
N VAL A 445 1.26 7.17 7.33
CA VAL A 445 0.48 6.77 8.52
C VAL A 445 -0.87 6.25 8.06
N LYS A 446 -1.15 5.00 8.43
CA LYS A 446 -2.47 4.42 8.22
C LYS A 446 -3.36 4.80 9.41
N VAL A 447 -4.52 5.39 9.12
CA VAL A 447 -5.53 5.73 10.12
C VAL A 447 -6.73 4.81 9.97
N THR A 448 -7.07 4.08 11.02
CA THR A 448 -8.28 3.25 11.08
C THR A 448 -9.13 3.62 12.29
N ALA A 449 -10.42 3.38 12.21
CA ALA A 449 -11.33 3.63 13.32
C ALA A 449 -12.38 2.53 13.44
N SER A 450 -13.03 2.45 14.58
CA SER A 450 -14.12 1.51 14.86
C SER A 450 -15.31 1.68 13.90
N SER A 451 -15.64 2.92 13.54
CA SER A 451 -16.68 3.28 12.58
C SER A 451 -16.48 4.73 12.10
N GLN A 452 -17.17 5.13 11.04
CA GLN A 452 -17.07 6.48 10.48
C GLN A 452 -18.33 6.88 9.70
N GLN A 453 -18.75 8.14 9.81
CA GLN A 453 -19.84 8.72 9.01
C GLN A 453 -19.41 9.04 7.56
N SER A 454 -20.40 9.12 6.66
CA SER A 454 -20.20 9.55 5.28
C SER A 454 -19.88 11.06 5.22
N GLY A 455 -18.60 11.40 5.34
CA GLY A 455 -18.09 12.78 5.29
C GLY A 455 -17.02 13.07 6.34
N SER A 456 -17.04 12.33 7.45
CA SER A 456 -16.20 12.52 8.63
C SER A 456 -15.31 11.28 8.86
N LYS A 457 -14.45 11.00 7.88
CA LYS A 457 -13.60 9.80 7.83
C LYS A 457 -12.52 9.82 8.91
N ALA A 458 -12.01 8.65 9.30
CA ALA A 458 -10.94 8.52 10.30
C ALA A 458 -9.69 9.36 9.97
N THR A 459 -9.35 9.49 8.67
CA THR A 459 -8.20 10.29 8.21
C THR A 459 -8.33 11.79 8.47
N LYS A 460 -9.52 12.28 8.80
CA LYS A 460 -9.75 13.70 9.14
C LYS A 460 -9.19 14.08 10.50
N ALA A 461 -9.10 13.13 11.42
CA ALA A 461 -8.44 13.36 12.71
C ALA A 461 -6.92 13.61 12.59
N VAL A 462 -6.30 13.58 11.41
CA VAL A 462 -4.86 13.86 11.24
C VAL A 462 -4.59 14.81 10.07
N ASP A 463 -5.62 15.52 9.59
CA ASP A 463 -5.50 16.36 8.39
C ASP A 463 -4.92 17.76 8.68
N GLY A 464 -4.74 18.08 9.95
CA GLY A 464 -4.16 19.31 10.44
C GLY A 464 -5.11 20.45 10.65
N VAL A 465 -6.41 20.16 10.68
CA VAL A 465 -7.47 21.13 10.90
C VAL A 465 -8.17 20.79 12.22
N ILE A 466 -7.95 21.62 13.24
CA ILE A 466 -8.61 21.47 14.56
C ILE A 466 -10.09 21.92 14.56
N ALA A 467 -10.65 22.22 13.39
CA ALA A 467 -12.05 22.58 13.25
C ALA A 467 -12.90 21.33 13.04
N GLY A 468 -14.20 21.43 13.32
CA GLY A 468 -15.13 20.32 13.20
C GLY A 468 -16.56 20.82 13.21
N TYR A 469 -17.52 19.93 13.42
CA TYR A 469 -18.91 20.33 13.62
C TYR A 469 -19.00 21.25 14.84
N PRO A 470 -19.77 22.37 14.79
CA PRO A 470 -20.72 22.74 13.74
C PRO A 470 -20.16 23.53 12.55
N ALA A 471 -18.90 23.98 12.60
CA ALA A 471 -18.32 24.83 11.57
C ALA A 471 -18.08 24.10 10.23
N ASP A 472 -17.49 22.90 10.28
CA ASP A 472 -17.27 22.05 9.11
C ASP A 472 -17.07 20.58 9.55
N SER A 473 -18.12 19.77 9.44
CA SER A 473 -18.06 18.35 9.81
C SER A 473 -17.17 17.50 8.88
N SER A 474 -16.71 18.05 7.74
CA SER A 474 -15.79 17.34 6.83
C SER A 474 -14.33 17.37 7.29
N LYS A 475 -14.03 18.08 8.38
CA LYS A 475 -12.69 18.26 8.98
C LYS A 475 -12.46 17.47 10.26
N GLU A 476 -13.44 16.67 10.68
CA GLU A 476 -13.33 15.82 11.87
C GLU A 476 -13.53 14.35 11.50
N TRP A 477 -13.00 13.47 12.33
CA TRP A 477 -13.50 12.09 12.37
C TRP A 477 -14.72 12.05 13.29
N ALA A 478 -15.81 11.43 12.83
CA ALA A 478 -16.95 11.12 13.66
C ALA A 478 -17.43 9.69 13.38
N THR A 479 -17.75 8.97 14.44
CA THR A 479 -18.29 7.60 14.37
C THR A 479 -19.71 7.60 13.82
N ASP A 480 -20.13 6.51 13.17
CA ASP A 480 -21.55 6.29 12.88
C ASP A 480 -22.25 5.82 14.17
N ARG A 481 -22.73 6.79 14.96
CA ARG A 481 -23.43 6.57 16.26
C ARG A 481 -22.63 5.79 17.31
N GLY A 482 -21.31 5.83 17.22
CA GLY A 482 -20.41 5.20 18.21
C GLY A 482 -20.29 6.03 19.48
N LYS A 483 -20.01 5.39 20.63
CA LYS A 483 -19.86 6.03 21.95
C LYS A 483 -18.68 5.41 22.71
N ALA A 484 -18.87 5.03 23.97
CA ALA A 484 -17.89 4.26 24.73
C ALA A 484 -17.56 2.94 24.00
N GLY A 485 -16.28 2.60 23.93
CA GLY A 485 -15.75 1.47 23.17
C GLY A 485 -15.34 1.80 21.74
N SER A 486 -15.72 2.96 21.20
CA SER A 486 -15.21 3.44 19.92
C SER A 486 -13.72 3.77 20.00
N TRP A 487 -13.01 3.64 18.87
CA TRP A 487 -11.57 3.82 18.84
C TRP A 487 -11.08 4.36 17.49
N ILE A 488 -9.93 5.00 17.52
CA ILE A 488 -9.14 5.40 16.35
C ILE A 488 -7.68 5.00 16.56
N THR A 489 -7.03 4.45 15.53
CA THR A 489 -5.67 3.94 15.56
C THR A 489 -4.84 4.58 14.45
N LEU A 490 -3.66 5.08 14.82
CA LEU A 490 -2.60 5.46 13.89
C LEU A 490 -1.54 4.37 13.87
N THR A 491 -1.15 3.94 12.67
CA THR A 491 -0.09 2.93 12.47
C THR A 491 0.98 3.48 11.53
N TRP A 492 2.23 3.44 11.96
CA TRP A 492 3.39 3.81 11.17
C TRP A 492 4.03 2.57 10.52
N PRO A 493 4.54 2.68 9.28
CA PRO A 493 5.26 1.58 8.61
C PRO A 493 6.60 1.26 9.26
N SER A 494 7.12 2.15 10.10
CA SER A 494 8.34 1.99 10.87
C SER A 494 8.13 2.60 12.25
N ALA A 495 8.75 2.01 13.27
CA ALA A 495 8.57 2.49 14.63
C ALA A 495 9.08 3.94 14.79
N VAL A 496 8.30 4.75 15.47
CA VAL A 496 8.59 6.16 15.79
C VAL A 496 8.78 6.30 17.30
N THR A 497 9.75 7.10 17.72
CA THR A 497 9.90 7.44 19.13
C THR A 497 9.12 8.71 19.43
N VAL A 498 8.14 8.65 20.33
CA VAL A 498 7.19 9.73 20.64
C VAL A 498 7.10 9.96 22.14
N ASN A 499 6.82 11.19 22.56
CA ASN A 499 6.71 11.55 23.98
C ASN A 499 5.52 12.49 24.30
N LYS A 500 4.75 12.88 23.29
CA LYS A 500 3.62 13.79 23.44
C LYS A 500 2.53 13.47 22.42
N ILE A 501 1.29 13.41 22.90
CA ILE A 501 0.08 13.28 22.08
C ILE A 501 -0.84 14.44 22.43
N VAL A 502 -1.50 15.03 21.43
CA VAL A 502 -2.52 16.07 21.61
C VAL A 502 -3.81 15.60 20.98
N LEU A 503 -4.88 15.59 21.76
CA LEU A 503 -6.22 15.20 21.32
C LEU A 503 -7.12 16.43 21.33
N TYR A 504 -7.91 16.59 20.28
CA TYR A 504 -8.91 17.64 20.13
C TYR A 504 -10.27 16.96 19.99
N ASP A 505 -11.16 17.20 20.96
CA ASP A 505 -12.53 16.72 20.86
C ASP A 505 -13.25 17.41 19.69
N ARG A 506 -14.45 16.96 19.36
CA ARG A 506 -15.30 17.66 18.40
C ARG A 506 -15.68 19.04 18.99
N PRO A 507 -15.65 20.15 18.23
CA PRO A 507 -15.94 21.50 18.78
C PRO A 507 -17.41 21.77 19.09
N ASN A 508 -18.25 20.73 19.20
CA ASN A 508 -19.66 20.86 19.51
C ASN A 508 -19.90 20.46 20.97
N LEU A 509 -20.75 21.23 21.65
CA LEU A 509 -20.90 21.09 23.11
C LEU A 509 -21.72 19.86 23.53
N ASP A 510 -22.36 19.16 22.59
CA ASP A 510 -23.22 18.02 22.87
C ASP A 510 -22.41 16.70 22.92
N ASP A 511 -21.43 16.54 22.03
CA ASP A 511 -20.64 15.32 21.85
C ASP A 511 -19.28 15.38 22.55
N GLN A 512 -19.26 15.08 23.86
CA GLN A 512 -18.01 15.11 24.64
C GLN A 512 -17.44 13.74 25.03
N VAL A 513 -16.13 13.56 24.84
CA VAL A 513 -15.35 12.47 25.45
C VAL A 513 -14.98 12.79 26.90
N LEU A 514 -15.44 11.97 27.84
CA LEU A 514 -15.17 12.14 29.27
C LEU A 514 -13.95 11.37 29.77
N SER A 515 -13.62 10.24 29.12
CA SER A 515 -12.38 9.52 29.38
C SER A 515 -12.04 8.57 28.22
N GLY A 516 -10.77 8.23 28.12
CA GLY A 516 -10.27 7.24 27.17
C GLY A 516 -8.94 6.64 27.60
N THR A 517 -8.41 5.76 26.76
CA THR A 517 -7.14 5.09 26.98
C THR A 517 -6.34 5.13 25.69
N LEU A 518 -5.10 5.61 25.78
CA LEU A 518 -4.09 5.42 24.74
C LEU A 518 -3.48 4.02 24.91
N VAL A 519 -3.50 3.22 23.86
CA VAL A 519 -2.90 1.89 23.80
C VAL A 519 -1.79 1.90 22.76
N PHE A 520 -0.56 1.64 23.18
CA PHE A 520 0.62 1.68 22.33
C PHE A 520 0.98 0.28 21.82
N SER A 521 1.65 0.20 20.67
CA SER A 521 2.12 -1.07 20.09
C SER A 521 3.11 -1.84 20.97
N ASP A 522 3.78 -1.16 21.91
CA ASP A 522 4.66 -1.78 22.90
C ASP A 522 3.88 -2.47 24.05
N GLY A 523 2.54 -2.41 24.01
CA GLY A 523 1.63 -2.98 24.99
C GLY A 523 1.37 -2.07 26.19
N SER A 524 2.05 -0.92 26.30
CA SER A 524 1.80 0.03 27.37
C SER A 524 0.52 0.82 27.12
N THR A 525 -0.07 1.35 28.19
CA THR A 525 -1.28 2.17 28.13
C THR A 525 -1.13 3.45 28.94
N ILE A 526 -1.85 4.50 28.54
CA ILE A 526 -1.97 5.75 29.29
C ILE A 526 -3.46 6.10 29.37
N ALA A 527 -3.95 6.30 30.59
CA ALA A 527 -5.29 6.83 30.80
C ALA A 527 -5.36 8.30 30.37
N VAL A 528 -6.42 8.65 29.65
CA VAL A 528 -6.73 9.99 29.19
C VAL A 528 -7.98 10.47 29.93
N GLY A 529 -7.88 11.64 30.54
CA GLY A 529 -9.01 12.29 31.20
C GLY A 529 -10.02 12.86 30.20
N GLN A 530 -10.89 13.72 30.71
CA GLN A 530 -11.87 14.45 29.90
C GLN A 530 -11.16 15.30 28.84
N LEU A 531 -11.65 15.24 27.59
CA LEU A 531 -11.21 16.15 26.53
C LEU A 531 -11.96 17.48 26.64
N ASN A 532 -11.32 18.57 26.23
CA ASN A 532 -11.97 19.89 26.26
C ASN A 532 -13.14 19.94 25.27
N ASN A 533 -14.34 20.22 25.76
CA ASN A 533 -15.59 20.16 24.99
C ASN A 533 -15.70 21.21 23.86
N ASP A 534 -14.87 22.25 23.92
CA ASP A 534 -14.79 23.29 22.89
C ASP A 534 -13.87 22.90 21.72
N GLY A 535 -13.35 21.66 21.72
CA GLY A 535 -12.39 21.18 20.76
C GLY A 535 -10.99 21.76 20.94
N SER A 536 -10.68 22.41 22.07
CA SER A 536 -9.33 22.88 22.37
C SER A 536 -8.38 21.75 22.80
N ALA A 537 -7.08 21.98 22.66
CA ALA A 537 -6.04 20.96 22.84
C ALA A 537 -6.04 20.32 24.24
N THR A 538 -6.15 18.99 24.29
CA THR A 538 -5.85 18.19 25.48
C THR A 538 -4.50 17.51 25.28
N THR A 539 -3.49 17.92 26.05
CA THR A 539 -2.10 17.45 25.88
C THR A 539 -1.75 16.34 26.87
N ILE A 540 -1.22 15.23 26.36
CA ILE A 540 -0.74 14.09 27.13
C ILE A 540 0.76 13.94 26.87
N SER A 541 1.58 14.14 27.91
CA SER A 541 3.03 13.98 27.86
C SER A 541 3.46 12.75 28.67
N PHE A 542 4.47 12.04 28.19
CA PHE A 542 4.96 10.80 28.79
C PHE A 542 6.43 10.56 28.43
N ASP A 543 7.09 9.66 29.16
CA ASP A 543 8.47 9.25 28.84
C ASP A 543 8.55 8.70 27.41
N PRO A 544 9.61 8.97 26.63
CA PRO A 544 9.70 8.55 25.24
C PRO A 544 9.41 7.07 25.01
N LYS A 545 8.53 6.77 24.06
CA LYS A 545 8.13 5.41 23.65
C LYS A 545 8.43 5.19 22.18
N THR A 546 9.05 4.07 21.85
CA THR A 546 9.25 3.64 20.46
C THR A 546 8.10 2.71 20.06
N ILE A 547 7.22 3.21 19.19
CA ILE A 547 5.94 2.56 18.86
C ILE A 547 5.76 2.48 17.35
N SER A 548 5.11 1.43 16.87
CA SER A 548 4.62 1.32 15.49
C SER A 548 3.12 1.64 15.38
N SER A 549 2.40 1.74 16.50
CA SER A 549 1.01 2.24 16.51
C SER A 549 0.61 2.85 17.86
N VAL A 550 -0.40 3.70 17.82
CA VAL A 550 -1.15 4.17 18.98
C VAL A 550 -2.64 4.16 18.66
N GLN A 551 -3.44 3.59 19.57
CA GLN A 551 -4.89 3.64 19.54
C GLN A 551 -5.39 4.57 20.64
N PHE A 552 -6.28 5.50 20.31
CA PHE A 552 -7.13 6.15 21.29
C PHE A 552 -8.46 5.41 21.35
N LYS A 553 -8.74 4.78 22.50
CA LYS A 553 -10.00 4.12 22.80
C LYS A 553 -10.83 4.99 23.73
N VAL A 554 -12.07 5.26 23.37
CA VAL A 554 -13.02 6.01 24.19
C VAL A 554 -13.58 5.08 25.27
N ASP A 555 -13.45 5.48 26.54
CA ASP A 555 -13.94 4.68 27.67
C ASP A 555 -15.27 5.20 28.20
N SER A 556 -15.51 6.52 28.16
CA SER A 556 -16.80 7.12 28.52
C SER A 556 -17.07 8.42 27.78
N VAL A 557 -18.35 8.73 27.55
CA VAL A 557 -18.83 9.97 26.91
C VAL A 557 -19.90 10.64 27.76
N SER A 558 -20.20 11.92 27.49
CA SER A 558 -21.30 12.63 28.17
C SER A 558 -22.66 12.03 27.82
N SER A 559 -23.68 12.32 28.64
CA SER A 559 -25.04 11.87 28.39
C SER A 559 -25.68 12.51 27.15
N SER A 560 -25.24 13.71 26.75
CA SER A 560 -25.69 14.41 25.56
C SER A 560 -25.08 13.87 24.27
N THR A 561 -23.98 13.11 24.37
CA THR A 561 -23.25 12.62 23.20
C THR A 561 -24.14 11.71 22.36
N TYR A 562 -24.41 12.15 21.14
CA TYR A 562 -25.05 11.39 20.08
C TYR A 562 -24.02 10.45 19.43
N GLU A 563 -22.82 10.96 19.12
CA GLU A 563 -21.73 10.20 18.53
C GLU A 563 -20.36 10.79 18.83
N VAL A 564 -19.38 9.91 19.02
CA VAL A 564 -18.02 10.33 19.39
C VAL A 564 -17.15 10.56 18.15
N GLY A 565 -16.13 11.40 18.31
CA GLY A 565 -15.12 11.65 17.28
C GLY A 565 -13.96 12.48 17.81
N LEU A 566 -13.11 12.94 16.90
CA LEU A 566 -12.00 13.86 17.18
C LEU A 566 -11.90 14.85 16.03
N ALA A 567 -11.68 16.13 16.35
CA ALA A 567 -11.29 17.13 15.35
C ALA A 567 -9.87 16.85 14.86
N GLU A 568 -8.94 16.56 15.76
CA GLU A 568 -7.54 16.29 15.44
C GLU A 568 -6.90 15.39 16.52
N LEU A 569 -5.91 14.61 16.11
CA LEU A 569 -5.05 13.74 16.90
C LEU A 569 -3.61 13.94 16.41
N GLU A 570 -2.81 14.59 17.24
CA GLU A 570 -1.41 14.88 16.96
C GLU A 570 -0.51 13.96 17.78
N VAL A 571 0.59 13.50 17.17
CA VAL A 571 1.59 12.64 17.83
C VAL A 571 2.96 13.23 17.55
N TYR A 572 3.70 13.63 18.58
CA TYR A 572 4.97 14.33 18.43
C TYR A 572 6.16 13.41 18.71
N ALA A 573 7.13 13.43 17.80
CA ALA A 573 8.39 12.74 17.97
C ALA A 573 9.15 13.27 19.20
N SER A 574 9.71 12.35 19.97
CA SER A 574 10.69 12.68 21.02
C SER A 574 11.95 13.22 20.35
N GLN A 575 12.51 14.27 20.94
CA GLN A 575 13.72 14.91 20.47
C GLN A 575 14.96 14.39 21.17
#